data_AF-A0A963W265-F1
#
_entry.id   AF-A0A963W265-F1
#
_cell.length_a   1.000
_cell.length_b   1.000
_cell.length_c   1.000
_cell.angle_alpha   90.00
_cell.angle_beta   90.00
_cell.angle_gamma   90.00
#
_symmetry.space_group_name_H-M   'P 1'
#
loop_
_entity.id
_entity.type
_entity.pdbx_description
1 polymer ?
#
loop_
_entity_poly.entity_id
_entity_poly.type
_entity_poly.pdbx_seq_one_letter_code
_entity_poly.pdbx_strand_id
1 'polypeptide(L)'
;MRLLASAALGAITIAAGLSLISGEQAPARASVAASLNAGQTAYPQRPLWGDTHLHTANSFDAFTAGLRLGPEEALRFASGEAVMTASGIEAKLHRPLDFLVVTDHSDAIGVTADLYNTPEDQLSDPTLKRWRAMMHEGGNAAYKAFREMVTAASNGTLPADFADVEKMRKTARRVWDGQLDAVERYNRPGKFTALVGFEYSLQPKGNTLHRNVIFRDGADRAR
;
A
#
# COMPACT_ATOMS: atom_id res chain seq x y z
N MET A 1 -29.29 -50.38 -53.79
CA MET A 1 -29.67 -50.38 -52.36
C MET A 1 -29.07 -49.13 -51.73
N ARG A 2 -29.88 -48.32 -51.00
CA ARG A 2 -29.54 -47.31 -49.94
C ARG A 2 -28.06 -46.86 -49.78
N LEU A 3 -27.66 -45.59 -49.64
CA LEU A 3 -28.24 -44.23 -49.45
C LEU A 3 -27.20 -43.20 -49.99
N LEU A 4 -27.54 -42.04 -50.55
CA LEU A 4 -27.63 -40.70 -49.91
C LEU A 4 -26.55 -40.42 -48.82
N ALA A 5 -25.86 -39.27 -48.77
CA ALA A 5 -26.23 -37.92 -49.23
C ALA A 5 -25.05 -36.98 -49.63
N SER A 6 -25.42 -35.84 -50.24
CA SER A 6 -24.64 -34.62 -50.58
C SER A 6 -23.98 -33.94 -49.35
N ALA A 7 -23.18 -32.87 -49.39
CA ALA A 7 -22.72 -31.89 -50.42
C ALA A 7 -21.38 -31.27 -49.92
N ALA A 8 -20.69 -30.28 -50.53
CA ALA A 8 -20.86 -29.47 -51.75
C ALA A 8 -19.46 -29.02 -52.29
N LEU A 9 -19.39 -27.99 -53.14
CA LEU A 9 -18.15 -27.34 -53.59
C LEU A 9 -17.77 -26.13 -52.71
N GLY A 10 -16.47 -25.89 -52.53
CA GLY A 10 -15.90 -24.61 -52.13
C GLY A 10 -14.55 -24.39 -52.82
N ALA A 11 -14.38 -23.29 -53.55
CA ALA A 11 -13.15 -22.93 -54.26
C ALA A 11 -13.09 -21.40 -54.49
N ILE A 12 -11.90 -20.89 -54.87
CA ILE A 12 -11.63 -19.53 -55.41
C ILE A 12 -11.62 -18.44 -54.30
N THR A 13 -10.59 -17.58 -54.11
CA THR A 13 -9.28 -17.36 -54.78
C THR A 13 -8.25 -16.77 -53.81
N ILE A 14 -6.96 -16.86 -54.16
CA ILE A 14 -5.90 -16.00 -53.61
C ILE A 14 -5.66 -14.85 -54.59
N ALA A 15 -5.56 -13.61 -54.09
CA ALA A 15 -5.02 -12.47 -54.83
C ALA A 15 -4.22 -11.57 -53.86
N ALA A 16 -3.03 -11.14 -54.29
CA ALA A 16 -2.12 -10.33 -53.49
C ALA A 16 -2.26 -8.84 -53.77
N GLY A 17 -1.92 -7.99 -52.79
CA GLY A 17 -1.83 -6.55 -52.96
C GLY A 17 -0.83 -5.96 -51.95
N LEU A 18 0.31 -5.48 -52.44
CA LEU A 18 1.35 -4.81 -51.66
C LEU A 18 1.34 -3.32 -52.02
N SER A 19 1.14 -2.44 -51.04
CA SER A 19 1.29 -0.98 -51.20
C SER A 19 2.00 -0.38 -49.99
N LEU A 20 2.89 0.58 -50.25
CA LEU A 20 3.80 1.16 -49.28
C LEU A 20 3.29 2.47 -48.68
N ILE A 21 3.36 2.56 -47.35
CA ILE A 21 3.74 3.72 -46.52
C ILE A 21 3.39 5.15 -47.01
N SER A 22 2.44 5.80 -46.32
CA SER A 22 2.57 7.23 -45.96
C SER A 22 1.61 7.58 -44.81
N GLY A 23 2.12 8.28 -43.79
CA GLY A 23 1.55 8.37 -42.45
C GLY A 23 0.10 8.86 -42.30
N GLU A 24 -0.64 8.14 -41.45
CA GLU A 24 -1.82 8.65 -40.76
C GLU A 24 -1.65 8.33 -39.27
N GLN A 25 -1.89 9.32 -38.40
CA GLN A 25 -1.62 9.17 -36.96
C GLN A 25 -2.61 8.19 -36.35
N ALA A 26 -2.12 7.16 -35.66
CA ALA A 26 -2.98 6.30 -34.85
C ALA A 26 -3.76 7.17 -33.86
N PRO A 27 -5.10 7.04 -33.77
CA PRO A 27 -5.90 7.88 -32.90
C PRO A 27 -5.41 7.69 -31.46
N ALA A 28 -5.06 8.80 -30.81
CA ALA A 28 -4.69 8.79 -29.41
C ALA A 28 -5.78 8.04 -28.62
N ARG A 29 -5.36 7.13 -27.73
CA ARG A 29 -6.28 6.50 -26.79
C ARG A 29 -6.86 7.60 -25.90
N ALA A 30 -8.01 8.14 -26.30
CA ALA A 30 -8.80 9.01 -25.46
C ALA A 30 -9.03 8.24 -24.16
N SER A 31 -8.46 8.74 -23.07
CA SER A 31 -8.74 8.20 -21.74
C SER A 31 -10.23 8.33 -21.54
N VAL A 32 -10.94 7.21 -21.57
CA VAL A 32 -12.35 7.16 -21.18
C VAL A 32 -12.37 7.36 -19.67
N ALA A 33 -12.28 8.62 -19.27
CA ALA A 33 -12.82 9.11 -18.03
C ALA A 33 -14.34 8.92 -18.14
N ALA A 34 -14.77 7.67 -17.96
CA ALA A 34 -16.16 7.35 -17.75
C ALA A 34 -16.56 8.13 -16.50
N SER A 35 -17.27 9.24 -16.69
CA SER A 35 -17.86 10.00 -15.62
C SER A 35 -18.79 9.05 -14.88
N LEU A 36 -18.31 8.52 -13.75
CA LEU A 36 -19.10 7.72 -12.84
C LEU A 36 -20.14 8.65 -12.21
N ASN A 37 -21.22 8.88 -12.95
CA ASN A 37 -22.49 9.37 -12.42
C ASN A 37 -23.11 8.25 -11.55
N ALA A 38 -22.41 7.91 -10.47
CA ALA A 38 -23.02 7.35 -9.28
C ALA A 38 -24.02 8.40 -8.81
N GLY A 39 -25.30 8.18 -9.13
CA GLY A 39 -26.33 9.22 -9.12
C GLY A 39 -26.30 10.02 -7.82
N GLN A 40 -25.90 11.29 -7.91
CA GLN A 40 -25.80 12.18 -6.76
C GLN A 40 -27.21 12.51 -6.29
N THR A 41 -27.70 11.73 -5.34
CA THR A 41 -28.94 11.99 -4.62
C THR A 41 -28.73 13.13 -3.64
N ALA A 42 -29.79 13.88 -3.31
CA ALA A 42 -29.71 15.02 -2.39
C ALA A 42 -29.25 14.66 -0.96
N TYR A 43 -29.21 13.37 -0.63
CA TYR A 43 -28.77 12.79 0.63
C TYR A 43 -28.18 11.39 0.39
N PRO A 44 -27.21 10.92 1.21
CA PRO A 44 -26.65 9.58 1.07
C PRO A 44 -27.71 8.49 1.27
N GLN A 45 -27.86 7.59 0.29
CA GLN A 45 -28.85 6.49 0.33
C GLN A 45 -28.27 5.14 0.75
N ARG A 46 -26.94 4.98 0.79
CA ARG A 46 -26.27 3.74 1.16
C ARG A 46 -25.27 4.01 2.30
N PRO A 47 -25.43 3.43 3.50
CA PRO A 47 -24.34 3.39 4.47
C PRO A 47 -23.13 2.63 3.87
N LEU A 48 -21.93 3.07 4.23
CA LEU A 48 -20.66 2.46 3.81
C LEU A 48 -19.90 2.00 5.05
N TRP A 49 -19.27 0.83 4.98
CA TRP A 49 -18.45 0.28 6.06
C TRP A 49 -16.99 0.28 5.64
N GLY A 50 -16.13 0.89 6.43
CA GLY A 50 -14.70 0.93 6.14
C GLY A 50 -13.91 1.30 7.37
N ASP A 51 -12.60 1.22 7.23
CA ASP A 51 -11.65 1.57 8.27
C ASP A 51 -10.89 2.85 7.87
N THR A 52 -10.70 3.74 8.84
CA THR A 52 -9.98 5.01 8.68
C THR A 52 -8.71 5.06 9.52
N HIS A 53 -8.38 4.03 10.29
CA HIS A 53 -7.23 3.98 11.20
C HIS A 53 -6.58 2.59 11.17
N LEU A 54 -5.73 2.35 10.17
CA LEU A 54 -5.06 1.06 9.96
C LEU A 54 -3.56 1.22 9.69
N HIS A 55 -2.76 0.50 10.47
CA HIS A 55 -1.30 0.51 10.41
C HIS A 55 -0.78 -0.78 9.76
N THR A 56 0.32 -0.66 9.03
CA THR A 56 0.98 -1.71 8.24
C THR A 56 2.45 -1.85 8.67
N ALA A 57 3.21 -2.72 8.00
CA ALA A 57 4.66 -2.84 8.18
C ALA A 57 5.46 -1.56 7.87
N ASN A 58 4.84 -0.54 7.24
CA ASN A 58 5.46 0.78 7.10
C ASN A 58 5.49 1.54 8.44
N SER A 59 4.52 1.29 9.33
CA SER A 59 4.40 2.02 10.59
C SER A 59 5.40 1.54 11.64
N PHE A 60 5.98 2.50 12.36
CA PHE A 60 6.96 2.28 13.43
C PHE A 60 6.46 1.31 14.51
N ASP A 61 5.23 1.49 14.98
CA ASP A 61 4.60 0.72 16.06
C ASP A 61 4.17 -0.69 15.61
N ALA A 62 3.44 -0.80 14.50
CA ALA A 62 2.96 -2.07 14.00
C ALA A 62 4.13 -2.99 13.58
N PHE A 63 5.18 -2.45 12.94
CA PHE A 63 6.36 -3.23 12.60
C PHE A 63 7.08 -3.74 13.85
N THR A 64 7.28 -2.91 14.87
CA THR A 64 7.95 -3.33 16.12
C THR A 64 7.08 -4.29 16.95
N ALA A 65 5.76 -4.20 16.85
CA ALA A 65 4.83 -5.18 17.40
C ALA A 65 4.82 -6.54 16.66
N GLY A 66 5.55 -6.68 15.55
CA GLY A 66 5.70 -7.93 14.80
C GLY A 66 4.89 -8.02 13.51
N LEU A 67 4.17 -6.98 13.10
CA LEU A 67 3.48 -6.97 11.81
C LEU A 67 4.51 -6.93 10.66
N ARG A 68 4.26 -7.71 9.61
CA ARG A 68 5.11 -7.79 8.40
C ARG A 68 4.32 -7.61 7.09
N LEU A 69 3.01 -7.36 7.18
CA LEU A 69 2.11 -7.13 6.05
C LEU A 69 2.12 -5.65 5.68
N GLY A 70 2.29 -5.31 4.40
CA GLY A 70 2.32 -3.94 3.91
C GLY A 70 0.95 -3.39 3.50
N PRO A 71 0.91 -2.19 2.89
CA PRO A 71 -0.32 -1.59 2.38
C PRO A 71 -1.04 -2.47 1.35
N GLU A 72 -0.30 -3.21 0.52
CA GLU A 72 -0.88 -4.12 -0.47
C GLU A 72 -1.66 -5.25 0.19
N GLU A 73 -1.10 -5.96 1.17
CA GLU A 73 -1.83 -7.00 1.91
C GLU A 73 -3.05 -6.42 2.66
N ALA A 74 -2.93 -5.21 3.24
CA ALA A 74 -4.05 -4.54 3.90
C ALA A 74 -5.21 -4.24 2.93
N LEU A 75 -4.89 -3.70 1.75
CA LEU A 75 -5.87 -3.39 0.69
C LEU A 75 -6.50 -4.66 0.12
N ARG A 76 -5.73 -5.73 -0.07
CA ARG A 76 -6.21 -7.07 -0.47
C ARG A 76 -7.19 -7.63 0.55
N PHE A 77 -6.82 -7.64 1.83
CA PHE A 77 -7.68 -8.13 2.91
C PHE A 77 -8.99 -7.34 3.03
N ALA A 78 -8.91 -6.00 3.01
CA ALA A 78 -10.08 -5.11 3.07
C ALA A 78 -11.02 -5.27 1.87
N SER A 79 -10.47 -5.45 0.66
CA SER A 79 -11.25 -5.71 -0.56
C SER A 79 -11.78 -7.16 -0.69
N GLY A 80 -11.48 -8.03 0.28
CA GLY A 80 -12.07 -9.35 0.41
C GLY A 80 -11.24 -10.52 -0.10
N GLU A 81 -9.95 -10.32 -0.38
CA GLU A 81 -9.01 -11.42 -0.60
C GLU A 81 -8.59 -12.07 0.72
N ALA A 82 -8.09 -13.31 0.63
CA ALA A 82 -7.42 -13.96 1.76
C ALA A 82 -5.95 -13.50 1.82
N VAL A 83 -5.43 -13.29 3.03
CA VAL A 83 -4.02 -12.96 3.28
C VAL A 83 -3.45 -13.85 4.38
N MET A 84 -2.14 -14.09 4.34
CA MET A 84 -1.44 -14.80 5.41
C MET A 84 -1.04 -13.80 6.50
N THR A 85 -1.46 -14.01 7.75
CA THR A 85 -1.04 -13.17 8.88
C THR A 85 0.45 -13.36 9.19
N ALA A 86 1.02 -12.43 9.96
CA ALA A 86 2.39 -12.58 10.48
C ALA A 86 2.58 -13.82 11.38
N SER A 87 1.50 -14.43 11.88
CA SER A 87 1.50 -15.69 12.64
C SER A 87 1.31 -16.95 11.78
N GLY A 88 1.24 -16.82 10.45
CA GLY A 88 1.07 -17.96 9.54
C GLY A 88 -0.36 -18.52 9.48
N ILE A 89 -1.37 -17.72 9.82
CA ILE A 89 -2.79 -18.08 9.72
C ILE A 89 -3.37 -17.40 8.48
N GLU A 90 -4.05 -18.14 7.61
CA GLU A 90 -4.81 -17.53 6.51
C GLU A 90 -6.07 -16.85 7.07
N ALA A 91 -6.21 -15.55 6.81
CA ALA A 91 -7.31 -14.73 7.27
C ALA A 91 -8.06 -14.12 6.08
N LYS A 92 -9.40 -14.05 6.21
CA LYS A 92 -10.29 -13.42 5.22
C LYS A 92 -11.48 -12.78 5.92
N LEU A 93 -11.89 -11.58 5.50
CA LEU A 93 -13.13 -10.97 5.98
C LEU A 93 -14.36 -11.73 5.46
N HIS A 94 -15.39 -11.90 6.31
CA HIS A 94 -16.67 -12.51 5.91
C HIS A 94 -17.42 -11.67 4.86
N ARG A 95 -17.23 -10.35 4.91
CA ARG A 95 -17.74 -9.34 3.98
C ARG A 95 -16.61 -8.32 3.73
N PRO A 96 -16.31 -7.97 2.48
CA PRO A 96 -15.37 -6.88 2.17
C PRO A 96 -15.82 -5.54 2.74
N LEU A 97 -14.86 -4.66 3.01
CA LEU A 97 -15.13 -3.25 3.30
C LEU A 97 -15.55 -2.51 2.02
N ASP A 98 -16.32 -1.44 2.16
CA ASP A 98 -16.60 -0.46 1.11
C ASP A 98 -15.39 0.47 0.86
N PHE A 99 -14.57 0.73 1.89
CA PHE A 99 -13.35 1.55 1.79
C PHE A 99 -12.29 1.21 2.84
N LEU A 100 -11.04 1.63 2.59
CA LEU A 100 -9.93 1.63 3.56
C LEU A 100 -9.09 2.89 3.39
N VAL A 101 -8.68 3.50 4.51
CA VAL A 101 -7.50 4.38 4.58
C VAL A 101 -6.37 3.63 5.25
N VAL A 102 -5.21 3.54 4.61
CA VAL A 102 -3.97 3.13 5.28
C VAL A 102 -3.38 4.37 5.95
N THR A 103 -3.18 4.32 7.27
CA THR A 103 -2.76 5.46 8.09
C THR A 103 -1.55 5.10 8.93
N ASP A 104 -0.48 4.65 8.28
CA ASP A 104 0.83 4.49 8.93
C ASP A 104 1.31 5.83 9.53
N HIS A 105 2.07 5.78 10.64
CA HIS A 105 2.73 6.98 11.20
C HIS A 105 3.58 7.67 10.14
N SER A 106 3.34 8.95 9.89
CA SER A 106 4.24 9.78 9.07
C SER A 106 5.60 9.95 9.72
N ASP A 107 5.63 9.99 11.05
CA ASP A 107 6.82 10.14 11.86
C ASP A 107 7.63 8.83 11.86
N ALA A 108 8.85 8.87 11.31
CA ALA A 108 9.73 7.71 11.13
C ALA A 108 9.14 6.56 10.29
N ILE A 109 8.24 6.86 9.33
CA ILE A 109 7.67 5.87 8.40
C ILE A 109 8.79 5.05 7.71
N GLY A 110 8.67 3.73 7.76
CA GLY A 110 9.62 2.77 7.18
C GLY A 110 10.97 2.61 7.90
N VAL A 111 11.32 3.47 8.86
CA VAL A 111 12.68 3.50 9.46
C VAL A 111 12.98 2.22 10.27
N THR A 112 11.98 1.64 10.94
CA THR A 112 12.10 0.36 11.64
C THR A 112 12.29 -0.82 10.69
N ALA A 113 11.56 -0.84 9.58
CA ALA A 113 11.73 -1.84 8.52
C ALA A 113 13.12 -1.76 7.88
N ASP A 114 13.63 -0.55 7.63
CA ASP A 114 14.97 -0.34 7.09
C ASP A 114 16.06 -0.83 8.07
N LEU A 115 15.98 -0.49 9.36
CA LEU A 115 16.92 -1.01 10.37
C LEU A 115 16.85 -2.55 10.50
N TYR A 116 15.65 -3.13 10.48
CA TYR A 116 15.45 -4.57 10.59
C TYR A 116 16.07 -5.34 9.42
N ASN A 117 15.91 -4.81 8.21
CA ASN A 117 16.40 -5.41 6.96
C ASN A 117 17.87 -5.10 6.66
N THR A 118 18.44 -4.03 7.24
CA THR A 118 19.88 -3.72 7.09
C THR A 118 20.72 -4.89 7.63
N PRO A 119 21.70 -5.42 6.87
CA PRO A 119 22.65 -6.42 7.36
C PRO A 119 23.47 -5.93 8.57
N GLU A 120 23.76 -6.82 9.53
CA GLU A 120 24.39 -6.41 10.80
C GLU A 120 25.84 -5.91 10.65
N ASP A 121 26.55 -6.39 9.62
CA ASP A 121 27.88 -5.95 9.23
C ASP A 121 27.89 -4.53 8.64
N GLN A 122 26.74 -4.05 8.15
CA GLN A 122 26.55 -2.67 7.67
C GLN A 122 26.18 -1.69 8.79
N LEU A 123 25.84 -2.18 9.98
CA LEU A 123 25.62 -1.34 11.17
C LEU A 123 26.96 -1.14 11.89
N SER A 124 27.32 0.12 12.18
CA SER A 124 28.47 0.46 13.02
C SER A 124 28.08 0.66 14.48
N ASP A 125 26.89 1.20 14.73
CA ASP A 125 26.41 1.56 16.07
C ASP A 125 25.92 0.33 16.86
N PRO A 126 26.42 0.09 18.09
CA PRO A 126 26.06 -1.08 18.89
C PRO A 126 24.61 -1.04 19.42
N THR A 127 24.02 0.14 19.57
CA THR A 127 22.60 0.28 19.92
C THR A 127 21.72 -0.14 18.75
N LEU A 128 22.06 0.25 17.52
CA LEU A 128 21.34 -0.17 16.32
C LEU A 128 21.44 -1.68 16.09
N LYS A 129 22.61 -2.29 16.26
CA LYS A 129 22.76 -3.76 16.23
C LYS A 129 21.85 -4.44 17.25
N ARG A 130 21.87 -3.95 18.50
CA ARG A 130 21.08 -4.52 19.60
C ARG A 130 19.57 -4.35 19.38
N TRP A 131 19.12 -3.19 18.90
CA TRP A 131 17.73 -2.95 18.53
C TRP A 131 17.28 -3.86 17.38
N ARG A 132 18.10 -4.00 16.33
CA ARG A 132 17.86 -4.95 15.24
C ARG A 132 17.72 -6.37 15.78
N ALA A 133 18.68 -6.85 16.57
CA ALA A 133 18.65 -8.20 17.15
C ALA A 133 17.38 -8.44 17.98
N MET A 134 17.00 -7.49 18.85
CA MET A 134 15.77 -7.57 19.63
C MET A 134 14.50 -7.59 18.77
N MET A 135 14.47 -6.88 17.63
CA MET A 135 13.34 -6.97 16.68
C MET A 135 13.28 -8.30 15.91
N HIS A 136 14.43 -8.96 15.69
CA HIS A 136 14.50 -10.31 15.11
C HIS A 136 14.11 -11.40 16.12
N GLU A 137 14.43 -11.22 17.40
CA GLU A 137 13.99 -12.09 18.51
C GLU A 137 12.47 -12.02 18.72
N GLY A 138 11.87 -10.83 18.56
CA GLY A 138 10.42 -10.64 18.67
C GLY A 138 9.93 -10.48 20.11
N GLY A 139 8.61 -10.58 20.30
CA GLY A 139 7.95 -10.56 21.62
C GLY A 139 8.42 -9.43 22.55
N ASN A 140 8.78 -9.79 23.78
CA ASN A 140 9.24 -8.83 24.80
C ASN A 140 10.54 -8.09 24.40
N ALA A 141 11.41 -8.71 23.61
CA ALA A 141 12.63 -8.07 23.14
C ALA A 141 12.30 -6.97 22.12
N ALA A 142 11.45 -7.27 21.12
CA ALA A 142 10.99 -6.27 20.16
C ALA A 142 10.21 -5.12 20.82
N TYR A 143 9.36 -5.42 21.81
CA TYR A 143 8.69 -4.39 22.61
C TYR A 143 9.66 -3.53 23.42
N LYS A 144 10.75 -4.12 23.95
CA LYS A 144 11.83 -3.37 24.60
C LYS A 144 12.56 -2.46 23.60
N ALA A 145 12.86 -2.94 22.39
CA ALA A 145 13.44 -2.13 21.32
C ALA A 145 12.57 -0.91 21.00
N PHE A 146 11.26 -1.11 20.80
CA PHE A 146 10.27 -0.05 20.61
C PHE A 146 10.31 1.00 21.74
N ARG A 147 10.25 0.55 23.00
CA ARG A 147 10.28 1.46 24.17
C ARG A 147 11.59 2.24 24.26
N GLU A 148 12.72 1.63 23.94
CA GLU A 148 14.02 2.31 23.92
C GLU A 148 14.11 3.33 22.78
N MET A 149 13.67 2.98 21.57
CA MET A 149 13.60 3.90 20.42
C MET A 149 12.72 5.12 20.71
N VAL A 150 11.51 4.93 21.22
CA VAL A 150 10.60 6.03 21.61
C VAL A 150 11.25 6.91 22.67
N THR A 151 11.85 6.31 23.70
CA THR A 151 12.53 7.07 24.77
C THR A 151 13.71 7.88 24.22
N ALA A 152 14.51 7.30 23.33
CA ALA A 152 15.63 7.98 22.68
C ALA A 152 15.17 9.11 21.75
N ALA A 153 14.05 8.94 21.03
CA ALA A 153 13.43 9.98 20.22
C ALA A 153 12.96 11.16 21.09
N SER A 154 12.20 10.88 22.15
CA SER A 154 11.68 11.90 23.07
C SER A 154 12.77 12.68 23.81
N ASN A 155 13.92 12.04 24.08
CA ASN A 155 15.06 12.66 24.76
C ASN A 155 16.07 13.32 23.80
N GLY A 156 15.91 13.19 22.48
CA GLY A 156 16.89 13.68 21.49
C GLY A 156 18.21 12.89 21.50
N THR A 157 18.21 11.63 21.92
CA THR A 157 19.39 10.77 22.08
C THR A 157 19.38 9.57 21.11
N LEU A 158 18.77 9.72 19.93
CA LEU A 158 18.82 8.71 18.87
C LEU A 158 20.26 8.57 18.32
N PRO A 159 20.73 7.36 17.96
CA PRO A 159 21.98 7.17 17.24
C PRO A 159 22.02 7.99 15.95
N ALA A 160 23.16 8.61 15.64
CA ALA A 160 23.26 9.60 14.56
C ALA A 160 22.81 9.08 13.18
N ASP A 161 23.17 7.84 12.82
CA ASP A 161 22.76 7.17 11.57
C ASP A 161 21.25 6.80 11.51
N PHE A 162 20.57 6.80 12.66
CA PHE A 162 19.12 6.57 12.76
C PHE A 162 18.34 7.90 12.84
N ALA A 163 19.01 8.98 13.22
CA ALA A 163 18.50 10.35 13.22
C ALA A 163 18.85 11.16 11.95
N ASP A 164 19.48 10.53 10.94
CA ASP A 164 19.85 11.18 9.69
C ASP A 164 18.59 11.60 8.92
N VAL A 165 18.34 12.92 8.89
CA VAL A 165 17.16 13.54 8.29
C VAL A 165 17.05 13.26 6.78
N GLU A 166 18.17 13.17 6.06
CA GLU A 166 18.17 12.94 4.61
C GLU A 166 17.91 11.46 4.30
N LYS A 167 18.44 10.54 5.12
CA LYS A 167 18.11 9.11 5.09
C LYS A 167 16.63 8.89 5.40
N MET A 168 16.12 9.45 6.49
CA MET A 168 14.70 9.42 6.86
C MET A 168 13.81 9.98 5.75
N ARG A 169 14.18 11.11 5.14
CA ARG A 169 13.44 11.71 4.01
C ARG A 169 13.41 10.81 2.77
N LYS A 170 14.51 10.13 2.44
CA LYS A 170 14.57 9.15 1.35
C LYS A 170 13.70 7.92 1.62
N THR A 171 13.78 7.37 2.82
CA THR A 171 12.91 6.25 3.27
C THR A 171 11.44 6.67 3.21
N ALA A 172 11.09 7.82 3.77
CA ALA A 172 9.73 8.34 3.75
C ALA A 172 9.17 8.51 2.34
N ARG A 173 9.93 9.10 1.41
CA ARG A 173 9.51 9.23 0.01
C ARG A 173 9.31 7.88 -0.67
N ARG A 174 10.27 6.95 -0.54
CA ARG A 174 10.16 5.59 -1.12
C ARG A 174 8.93 4.83 -0.59
N VAL A 175 8.68 4.92 0.71
CA VAL A 175 7.57 4.20 1.35
C VAL A 175 6.22 4.85 1.02
N TRP A 176 6.16 6.18 1.03
CA TRP A 176 4.98 6.93 0.60
C TRP A 176 4.61 6.64 -0.86
N ASP A 177 5.58 6.71 -1.77
CA ASP A 177 5.41 6.36 -3.18
C ASP A 177 4.86 4.93 -3.34
N GLY A 178 5.43 3.96 -2.61
CA GLY A 178 4.95 2.57 -2.64
C GLY A 178 3.53 2.39 -2.11
N GLN A 179 3.14 3.16 -1.08
CA GLN A 179 1.78 3.19 -0.56
C GLN A 179 0.80 3.83 -1.56
N LEU A 180 1.17 4.95 -2.18
CA LEU A 180 0.37 5.59 -3.23
C LEU A 180 0.15 4.64 -4.41
N ASP A 181 1.22 4.01 -4.89
CA ASP A 181 1.14 3.06 -6.01
C ASP A 181 0.24 1.85 -5.64
N ALA A 182 0.24 1.41 -4.38
CA ALA A 182 -0.67 0.37 -3.90
C ALA A 182 -2.14 0.85 -3.82
N VAL A 183 -2.38 2.05 -3.28
CA VAL A 183 -3.72 2.65 -3.23
C VAL A 183 -4.32 2.75 -4.64
N GLU A 184 -3.57 3.26 -5.64
CA GLU A 184 -4.03 3.33 -7.03
C GLU A 184 -4.26 1.92 -7.63
N ARG A 185 -3.40 0.94 -7.33
CA ARG A 185 -3.59 -0.46 -7.78
C ARG A 185 -4.90 -1.04 -7.28
N TYR A 186 -5.31 -0.79 -6.04
CA TYR A 186 -6.50 -1.41 -5.43
C TYR A 186 -7.75 -0.53 -5.45
N ASN A 187 -7.65 0.77 -5.76
CA ASN A 187 -8.82 1.65 -5.84
C ASN A 187 -9.76 1.21 -6.98
N ARG A 188 -10.99 0.82 -6.64
CA ARG A 188 -12.04 0.39 -7.58
C ARG A 188 -13.36 1.09 -7.22
N PRO A 189 -13.49 2.40 -7.49
CA PRO A 189 -14.65 3.20 -7.10
C PRO A 189 -15.98 2.53 -7.48
N GLY A 190 -16.93 2.52 -6.53
CA GLY A 190 -18.20 1.81 -6.65
C GLY A 190 -18.18 0.33 -6.22
N LYS A 191 -16.99 -0.29 -6.08
CA LYS A 191 -16.79 -1.61 -5.48
C LYS A 191 -16.03 -1.55 -4.15
N PHE A 192 -14.85 -0.92 -4.17
CA PHE A 192 -13.99 -0.71 -3.01
C PHE A 192 -13.17 0.57 -3.24
N THR A 193 -13.23 1.53 -2.31
CA THR A 193 -12.46 2.78 -2.42
C THR A 193 -11.22 2.69 -1.54
N ALA A 194 -10.04 2.66 -2.16
CA ALA A 194 -8.78 2.86 -1.46
C ALA A 194 -8.53 4.38 -1.36
N LEU A 195 -8.35 4.88 -0.14
CA LEU A 195 -8.17 6.31 0.14
C LEU A 195 -6.70 6.60 0.48
N VAL A 196 -6.18 7.69 -0.07
CA VAL A 196 -4.85 8.20 0.27
C VAL A 196 -4.91 8.88 1.64
N GLY A 197 -4.00 8.50 2.54
CA GLY A 197 -3.87 9.11 3.86
C GLY A 197 -2.64 8.65 4.63
N PHE A 198 -2.41 9.27 5.77
CA PHE A 198 -1.37 8.90 6.75
C PHE A 198 -1.82 9.31 8.16
N GLU A 199 -1.18 8.79 9.19
CA GLU A 199 -1.36 9.30 10.56
C GLU A 199 -0.27 10.32 10.92
N TYR A 200 -0.69 11.51 11.39
CA TYR A 200 0.20 12.49 12.00
C TYR A 200 0.20 12.35 13.52
N SER A 201 1.37 12.09 14.11
CA SER A 201 1.52 11.80 15.53
C SER A 201 2.25 12.91 16.28
N LEU A 202 1.54 13.56 17.20
CA LEU A 202 2.09 14.61 18.06
C LEU A 202 2.29 14.09 19.49
N GLN A 203 3.47 14.33 20.09
CA GLN A 203 3.76 13.97 21.49
C GLN A 203 4.01 15.17 22.44
N PRO A 204 3.19 16.25 22.42
CA PRO A 204 3.40 17.41 23.28
C PRO A 204 3.28 17.02 24.76
N LYS A 205 4.37 17.22 25.51
CA LYS A 205 4.46 16.94 26.97
C LYS A 205 4.12 15.48 27.33
N GLY A 206 4.36 14.54 26.41
CA GLY A 206 4.09 13.10 26.63
C GLY A 206 2.65 12.65 26.35
N ASN A 207 1.76 13.54 25.90
CA ASN A 207 0.44 13.14 25.39
C ASN A 207 0.56 12.69 23.92
N THR A 208 0.34 11.42 23.63
CA THR A 208 0.29 10.92 22.25
C THR A 208 -1.05 11.30 21.59
N LEU A 209 -1.00 12.22 20.63
CA LEU A 209 -2.16 12.76 19.90
C LEU A 209 -2.08 12.38 18.42
N HIS A 210 -2.84 11.36 18.08
CA HIS A 210 -2.98 10.75 16.78
C HIS A 210 -4.00 11.50 15.90
N ARG A 211 -3.69 11.74 14.61
CA ARG A 211 -4.59 12.41 13.65
C ARG A 211 -4.47 11.81 12.26
N ASN A 212 -5.56 11.23 11.77
CA ASN A 212 -5.60 10.66 10.44
C ASN A 212 -5.89 11.75 9.41
N VAL A 213 -4.93 11.96 8.52
CA VAL A 213 -4.98 12.92 7.42
C VAL A 213 -5.44 12.17 6.18
N ILE A 214 -6.66 12.43 5.72
CA ILE A 214 -7.25 11.81 4.52
C ILE A 214 -7.27 12.85 3.40
N PHE A 215 -6.71 12.48 2.25
CA PHE A 215 -6.64 13.37 1.09
C PHE A 215 -7.97 13.39 0.33
N ARG A 216 -8.26 14.54 -0.30
CA ARG A 216 -9.41 14.72 -1.19
C ARG A 216 -9.14 14.18 -2.60
N ASP A 217 -7.87 14.17 -2.99
CA ASP A 217 -7.37 13.92 -4.34
C ASP A 217 -6.59 12.61 -4.40
N GLY A 218 -6.24 12.15 -5.61
CA GLY A 218 -5.50 10.90 -5.85
C GLY A 218 -3.98 11.04 -5.69
N ALA A 219 -3.27 9.96 -6.03
CA ALA A 219 -1.81 9.91 -5.93
C ALA A 219 -1.09 10.97 -6.77
N ASP A 220 -1.70 11.44 -7.87
CA ASP A 220 -1.18 12.47 -8.76
C ASP A 220 -0.96 13.82 -8.06
N ARG A 221 -1.74 14.12 -7.01
CA ARG A 221 -1.63 15.35 -6.21
C ARG A 221 -1.00 15.14 -4.83
N ALA A 222 -0.75 13.89 -4.43
CA ALA A 222 -0.27 13.54 -3.09
C ALA A 222 1.23 13.20 -3.02
N ARG A 223 1.92 13.07 -4.17
CA ARG A 223 3.30 12.58 -4.28
C ARG A 223 4.38 13.58 -3.82
#